data_AF-A0A1C4XXT4-F1
#
_entry.id   AF-A0A1C4XXT4-F1
#
_cell.length_a   1.000
_cell.length_b   1.000
_cell.length_c   1.000
_cell.angle_alpha   90.00
_cell.angle_beta   90.00
_cell.angle_gamma   90.00
#
_symmetry.space_group_name_H-M   'P 1'
#
loop_
_entity.id
_entity.type
_entity.pdbx_description
1 polymer ?
#
loop_
_entity_poly.entity_id
_entity_poly.type
_entity_poly.pdbx_seq_one_letter_code
_entity_poly.pdbx_strand_id
1 'polypeptide(L)'
;MSGPSPARRALEWAGASRSLPAFRVAGVVRRRVLDQGPAEFVTAGADAHIDRLARKYLGQDSYPFRRPGEERVIVRIIRTRKLGMG
;
A
#
# COMPACT_ATOMS: atom_id res chain seq x y z
N MET A 1 39.61 13.72 56.37
CA MET A 1 38.27 14.28 56.68
C MET A 1 37.30 13.76 55.63
N SER A 2 36.16 13.24 56.08
CA SER A 2 35.19 12.44 55.30
C SER A 2 34.23 13.26 54.43
N GLY A 3 33.96 12.73 53.22
CA GLY A 3 32.65 12.79 52.53
C GLY A 3 32.62 13.43 51.12
N PRO A 4 31.73 13.01 50.18
CA PRO A 4 30.79 11.88 50.21
C PRO A 4 31.05 10.78 49.13
N SER A 5 30.29 9.69 49.30
CA SER A 5 30.25 8.40 48.58
C SER A 5 29.76 8.46 47.11
N PRO A 6 30.09 7.47 46.23
CA PRO A 6 29.85 7.48 44.76
C PRO A 6 28.38 7.38 44.32
N ALA A 7 27.40 7.47 45.22
CA ALA A 7 26.01 7.11 44.95
C ALA A 7 25.10 8.28 44.52
N ARG A 8 25.64 9.44 44.09
CA ARG A 8 24.82 10.62 43.71
C ARG A 8 25.20 11.31 42.40
N ARG A 9 25.71 10.58 41.40
CA ARG A 9 25.91 11.11 40.02
C ARG A 9 25.17 10.31 38.93
N ALA A 10 24.14 9.54 39.30
CA ALA A 10 23.34 8.75 38.35
C ALA A 10 21.97 9.37 37.99
N LEU A 11 21.68 10.61 38.38
CA LEU A 11 20.36 11.21 38.16
C LEU A 11 20.42 12.68 37.72
N GLU A 12 21.36 13.02 36.84
CA GLU A 12 21.45 14.35 36.23
C GLU A 12 21.28 14.26 34.69
N TRP A 13 20.25 13.52 34.27
CA TRP A 13 19.80 13.47 32.86
C TRP A 13 18.27 13.53 32.76
N ALA A 14 17.67 14.53 33.41
CA ALA A 14 16.25 14.85 33.24
C ALA A 14 16.08 16.36 33.05
N GLY A 15 16.52 16.85 31.89
CA GLY A 15 16.42 18.25 31.49
C GLY A 15 16.34 18.40 29.97
N ALA A 16 15.21 18.02 29.38
CA ALA A 16 14.68 18.54 28.10
C ALA A 16 13.38 17.77 27.79
N SER A 17 12.21 18.27 28.17
CA SER A 17 11.43 19.12 27.28
C SER A 17 11.59 18.76 25.80
N ARG A 18 10.70 17.88 25.33
CA ARG A 18 9.80 18.18 24.22
C ARG A 18 8.70 17.12 24.20
N SER A 19 7.49 17.57 24.47
CA SER A 19 6.25 16.88 24.18
C SER A 19 6.34 16.14 22.85
N LEU A 20 6.27 14.81 22.89
CA LEU A 20 6.02 14.03 21.69
C LEU A 20 4.69 14.52 21.11
N PRO A 21 4.64 14.96 19.83
CA PRO A 21 3.34 15.26 19.25
C PRO A 21 2.57 13.95 19.18
N ALA A 22 1.44 13.92 19.88
CA ALA A 22 0.41 12.92 19.65
C ALA A 22 0.10 12.94 18.15
N PHE A 23 0.48 11.88 17.44
CA PHE A 23 0.18 11.73 16.03
C PHE A 23 -1.35 11.73 15.87
N ARG A 24 -1.90 12.89 15.54
CA ARG A 24 -3.28 13.05 15.13
C ARG A 24 -3.38 12.48 13.71
N VAL A 25 -3.90 11.27 13.59
CA VAL A 25 -4.41 10.74 12.33
C VAL A 25 -5.69 11.53 11.99
N ALA A 26 -5.54 12.75 11.47
CA ALA A 26 -6.64 13.52 10.93
C ALA A 26 -6.75 13.23 9.42
N GLY A 27 -7.89 12.65 9.03
CA GLY A 27 -8.36 12.68 7.65
C GLY A 27 -8.51 11.30 7.01
N VAL A 28 -9.76 10.86 6.88
CA VAL A 28 -10.11 9.80 5.92
C VAL A 28 -9.99 10.42 4.52
N VAL A 29 -8.91 10.13 3.79
CA VAL A 29 -8.76 10.58 2.40
C VAL A 29 -9.71 9.77 1.51
N ARG A 30 -10.90 10.32 1.23
CA ARG A 30 -11.87 9.75 0.28
C ARG A 30 -11.62 10.25 -1.14
N ARG A 31 -10.39 10.11 -1.66
CA ARG A 31 -10.08 10.55 -3.03
C ARG A 31 -10.55 9.49 -4.03
N ARG A 32 -11.59 9.82 -4.80
CA ARG A 32 -12.06 9.00 -5.92
C ARG A 32 -11.42 9.49 -7.21
N VAL A 33 -10.95 8.57 -8.03
CA VAL A 33 -10.55 8.85 -9.41
C VAL A 33 -11.53 8.11 -10.31
N LEU A 34 -12.16 8.85 -11.21
CA LEU A 34 -13.02 8.30 -12.25
C LEU A 34 -12.30 8.52 -13.58
N ASP A 35 -12.24 7.48 -14.39
CA ASP A 35 -11.65 7.51 -15.73
C ASP A 35 -12.67 7.00 -16.74
N GLN A 36 -12.59 7.52 -17.96
CA GLN A 36 -13.42 7.16 -19.09
C GLN A 36 -12.57 6.94 -20.33
N GLY A 37 -13.01 5.99 -21.14
CA GLY A 37 -12.49 5.74 -22.48
C GLY A 37 -12.91 4.36 -22.98
N PRO A 38 -12.55 4.01 -24.22
CA PRO A 38 -12.91 2.73 -24.81
C PRO A 38 -12.20 1.57 -24.12
N ALA A 39 -12.87 0.42 -24.12
CA ALA A 39 -12.35 -0.84 -23.61
C ALA A 39 -12.14 -1.83 -24.76
N GLU A 40 -10.97 -2.45 -24.79
CA GLU A 40 -10.63 -3.56 -25.68
C GLU A 40 -10.54 -4.85 -24.87
N PHE A 41 -11.11 -5.92 -25.41
CA PHE A 41 -11.07 -7.26 -24.83
C PHE A 41 -10.06 -8.11 -25.59
N VAL A 42 -9.05 -8.64 -24.90
CA VAL A 42 -7.98 -9.44 -25.50
C VAL A 42 -7.87 -10.79 -24.80
N THR A 43 -8.03 -11.87 -25.55
CA THR A 43 -7.92 -13.25 -25.06
C THR A 43 -6.48 -13.78 -25.18
N ALA A 44 -5.78 -13.38 -26.25
CA ALA A 44 -4.40 -13.77 -26.49
C ALA A 44 -3.48 -13.40 -25.31
N GLY A 45 -2.84 -14.41 -24.72
CA GLY A 45 -1.92 -14.23 -23.59
C GLY A 45 -2.58 -13.89 -22.25
N ALA A 46 -3.91 -13.91 -22.14
CA ALA A 46 -4.62 -13.62 -20.90
C ALA A 46 -4.27 -14.62 -19.77
N ASP A 47 -4.00 -15.87 -20.14
CA ASP A 47 -3.59 -16.91 -19.20
C ASP A 47 -2.24 -16.65 -18.55
N ALA A 48 -1.22 -16.38 -19.37
CA ALA A 48 0.10 -16.00 -18.86
C ALA A 48 0.05 -14.69 -18.05
N HIS A 49 -0.88 -13.78 -18.40
CA HIS A 49 -1.07 -12.53 -17.68
C HIS A 49 -1.62 -12.78 -16.26
N ILE A 50 -2.63 -13.63 -16.09
CA ILE A 50 -3.22 -13.90 -14.77
C ILE A 50 -2.23 -14.62 -13.85
N ASP A 51 -1.37 -15.49 -14.37
CA ASP A 51 -0.30 -16.13 -13.59
C ASP A 51 0.74 -15.10 -13.10
N ARG A 52 1.08 -14.12 -13.94
CA ARG A 52 1.95 -13.00 -13.52
C ARG A 52 1.32 -12.16 -12.40
N LEU A 53 0.00 -11.94 -12.45
CA LEU A 53 -0.73 -11.24 -11.38
C LEU A 53 -0.80 -12.08 -10.10
N ALA A 54 -0.98 -13.39 -10.21
CA ALA A 54 -0.92 -14.31 -9.08
C ALA A 54 0.44 -14.24 -8.37
N ARG A 55 1.54 -14.22 -9.13
CA ARG A 55 2.88 -14.08 -8.55
C ARG A 55 3.06 -12.75 -7.82
N LYS A 56 2.56 -11.66 -8.42
CA LYS A 56 2.70 -10.31 -7.86
C LYS A 56 1.85 -10.08 -6.60
N TYR A 57 0.63 -10.60 -6.57
CA TYR A 57 -0.37 -10.23 -5.55
C TYR A 57 -0.75 -11.35 -4.60
N LEU A 58 -0.51 -12.61 -4.96
CA LEU A 58 -0.85 -13.79 -4.16
C LEU A 58 0.39 -14.60 -3.72
N GLY A 59 1.56 -14.30 -4.28
CA GLY A 59 2.79 -15.08 -4.02
C GLY A 59 2.74 -16.50 -4.59
N GLN A 60 1.88 -16.75 -5.59
CA GLN A 60 1.71 -18.05 -6.23
C GLN A 60 2.21 -18.00 -7.67
N ASP A 61 2.84 -19.06 -8.17
CA ASP A 61 3.37 -19.08 -9.53
C ASP A 61 2.29 -19.16 -10.62
N SER A 62 1.11 -19.70 -10.27
CA SER A 62 -0.05 -19.77 -11.16
C SER A 62 -1.32 -19.41 -10.41
N TYR A 63 -2.34 -18.94 -11.13
CA TYR A 63 -3.60 -18.49 -10.55
C TYR A 63 -4.44 -19.66 -10.01
N PRO A 64 -4.64 -19.76 -8.67
CA PRO A 64 -5.19 -20.97 -8.05
C PRO A 64 -6.72 -21.13 -8.23
N PHE A 65 -7.43 -20.07 -8.61
CA PHE A 65 -8.90 -20.08 -8.74
C PHE A 65 -9.36 -20.20 -10.20
N ARG A 66 -8.55 -20.85 -11.04
CA ARG A 66 -8.91 -21.15 -12.43
C ARG A 66 -9.95 -22.28 -12.46
N ARG A 67 -11.03 -22.10 -13.23
CA ARG A 67 -12.04 -23.16 -13.43
C ARG A 67 -11.99 -23.68 -14.87
N PRO A 68 -12.19 -24.99 -15.08
CA PRO A 68 -12.29 -25.54 -16.42
C PRO A 68 -13.50 -24.95 -17.15
N GLY A 69 -13.33 -24.63 -18.44
CA GLY A 69 -14.38 -24.06 -19.29
C GLY A 69 -14.53 -22.53 -19.20
N GLU A 70 -13.78 -21.84 -18.33
CA GLU A 70 -13.77 -20.38 -18.32
C GLU A 70 -12.66 -19.82 -19.21
N GLU A 71 -13.01 -18.86 -20.06
CA GLU A 71 -12.05 -18.08 -20.85
C GLU A 71 -11.53 -16.88 -20.04
N ARG A 72 -10.24 -16.59 -20.17
CA ARG A 72 -9.61 -15.43 -19.54
C ARG A 72 -9.48 -14.30 -20.54
N VAL A 73 -9.79 -13.08 -20.10
CA VAL A 73 -9.77 -11.89 -20.94
C VAL A 73 -9.04 -10.77 -20.23
N ILE A 74 -8.11 -10.13 -20.94
CA ILE A 74 -7.52 -8.85 -20.53
C ILE A 74 -8.45 -7.75 -21.00
N VAL A 75 -8.93 -6.94 -20.06
CA VAL A 75 -9.67 -5.71 -20.37
C VAL A 75 -8.67 -4.56 -20.40
N ARG A 76 -8.36 -4.07 -21.60
CA ARG A 76 -7.49 -2.90 -21.81
C ARG A 76 -8.37 -1.66 -21.90
N ILE A 77 -8.16 -0.71 -21.00
CA ILE A 77 -8.91 0.55 -21.00
C ILE A 77 -7.99 1.66 -21.52
N ILE A 78 -8.36 2.28 -22.62
CA ILE A 78 -7.64 3.44 -23.17
C ILE A 78 -8.19 4.68 -22.48
N ARG A 79 -7.47 5.21 -21.48
CA ARG A 79 -7.90 6.42 -20.78
C ARG A 79 -7.98 7.59 -21.76
N THR A 80 -9.18 8.12 -21.94
CA THR A 80 -9.44 9.31 -22.77
C THR A 80 -9.71 10.53 -21.89
N ARG A 81 -10.44 10.35 -20.78
CA ARG A 81 -10.84 11.46 -19.89
C ARG A 81 -10.85 11.04 -18.43
N LYS A 82 -10.37 11.92 -17.55
CA LYS A 82 -10.58 11.82 -16.10
C LYS A 82 -11.84 12.61 -15.72
N LEU A 83 -12.73 12.01 -14.95
CA LEU A 83 -14.05 12.53 -14.59
C LEU A 83 -14.15 13.11 -13.15
N GLY A 84 -13.03 13.22 -12.42
CA GLY A 84 -13.02 13.69 -11.02
C GLY A 84 -12.10 14.89 -10.78
N MET A 85 -12.51 15.78 -9.87
CA MET A 85 -11.76 16.96 -9.43
C MET A 85 -10.41 16.58 -8.79
N GLY A 86 -9.40 17.39 -9.09
CA GLY A 86 -8.04 17.30 -8.55
C GLY A 86 -8.00 17.39 -7.04
#